data_AF-G9ZDQ3-F1
#
_entry.id   AF-G9ZDQ3-F1
#
_cell.length_a   1.000
_cell.length_b   1.000
_cell.length_c   1.000
_cell.angle_alpha   90.00
_cell.angle_beta   90.00
_cell.angle_gamma   90.00
#
_symmetry.space_group_name_H-M   'P 1'
#
loop_
_entity.id
_entity.type
_entity.pdbx_description
1 polymer ?
#
loop_
_entity_poly.entity_id
_entity_poly.type
_entity_poly.pdbx_seq_one_letter_code
_entity_poly.pdbx_strand_id
1 'polypeptide(L)' 'MGEYRDRYPAVSLDIILDNDMCDLIGEGIDLALRDSKTPAPTLVISPLFTVQFVLVASPAYLR' A
#
# COMPACT_ATOMS: atom_id res chain seq x y z
N MET A 1 -10.10 8.06 1.16
CA MET A 1 -10.11 8.71 -0.16
C MET A 1 -10.96 9.98 -0.18
N GLY A 2 -12.23 9.95 0.26
CA GLY A 2 -13.13 11.11 0.23
C GLY A 2 -12.53 12.38 0.87
N GLU A 3 -12.19 12.32 2.17
CA GLU A 3 -11.63 13.47 2.88
C GLU A 3 -10.36 14.06 2.24
N TYR A 4 -9.49 13.21 1.68
CA TYR A 4 -8.27 13.68 1.00
C TYR A 4 -8.59 14.43 -0.29
N ARG A 5 -9.52 13.92 -1.10
CA ARG A 5 -9.93 14.56 -2.37
C ARG A 5 -10.67 15.88 -2.11
N ASP A 6 -11.46 15.94 -1.04
CA ASP A 6 -12.13 17.17 -0.62
C ASP A 6 -11.12 18.24 -0.19
N ARG A 7 -10.05 17.82 0.52
CA ARG A 7 -8.98 18.72 0.96
C ARG A 7 -8.04 19.16 -0.18
N TYR A 8 -7.81 18.29 -1.17
CA TYR A 8 -6.87 18.51 -2.27
C TYR A 8 -7.53 18.27 -3.66
N PRO A 9 -8.47 19.12 -4.09
CA PRO A 9 -9.27 18.86 -5.29
C PRO A 9 -8.49 18.94 -6.60
N ALA A 10 -7.32 19.58 -6.61
CA ALA A 10 -6.44 19.66 -7.77
C ALA A 10 -5.59 18.40 -7.99
N VAL A 11 -5.55 17.48 -7.02
CA VAL A 11 -4.77 16.24 -7.11
C VAL A 11 -5.63 15.16 -7.77
N SER A 12 -5.16 14.66 -8.92
CA SER A 12 -5.70 13.44 -9.53
C SER A 12 -4.96 12.23 -8.97
N LEU A 13 -5.70 11.20 -8.55
CA LEU A 13 -5.14 9.95 -8.05
C LEU A 13 -5.46 8.84 -9.05
N ASP A 14 -4.43 8.24 -9.61
CA ASP A 14 -4.50 6.94 -10.30
C ASP A 14 -4.01 5.86 -9.33
N ILE A 15 -4.79 4.80 -9.16
CA ILE A 15 -4.56 3.81 -8.10
C ILE A 15 -4.60 2.43 -8.72
N ILE A 16 -3.47 1.74 -8.62
CA ILE A 16 -3.30 0.35 -9.03
C ILE A 16 -3.24 -0.50 -7.77
N LEU A 17 -4.05 -1.55 -7.73
CA LEU A 17 -4.05 -2.53 -6.64
C LEU A 17 -3.48 -3.83 -7.19
N ASP A 18 -2.25 -4.13 -6.80
CA ASP A 18 -1.52 -5.32 -7.23
C ASP A 18 -0.70 -5.90 -6.09
N ASN A 19 -0.56 -7.23 -6.06
CA ASN A 19 0.26 -7.96 -5.11
C ASN A 19 1.71 -8.14 -5.63
N ASP A 20 1.94 -8.06 -6.94
CA ASP A 20 3.26 -8.22 -7.52
C ASP A 20 4.14 -7.00 -7.22
N MET A 21 5.46 -7.21 -7.18
CA MET A 21 6.42 -6.12 -6.98
C MET A 21 6.58 -5.32 -8.28
N CYS A 22 6.11 -4.09 -8.25
CA CYS A 22 6.15 -3.14 -9.36
C CYS A 22 7.52 -2.43 -9.46
N ASP A 23 7.98 -2.19 -10.69
CA ASP A 23 9.09 -1.26 -10.96
C ASP A 23 8.54 0.17 -11.03
N LEU A 24 8.68 0.91 -9.94
CA LEU A 24 8.17 2.29 -9.86
C LEU A 24 8.70 3.19 -10.97
N ILE A 25 9.96 3.00 -11.39
CA ILE A 25 10.58 3.85 -12.42
C ILE A 25 10.08 3.41 -13.80
N GLY A 26 10.16 2.12 -14.10
CA GLY A 26 9.76 1.57 -15.39
C GLY A 26 8.27 1.76 -15.70
N GLU A 27 7.42 1.75 -14.67
CA GLU A 27 5.96 1.86 -14.79
C GLU A 27 5.43 3.28 -14.57
N GLY A 28 6.31 4.25 -14.26
CA GLY A 28 5.91 5.64 -14.05
C GLY A 28 5.06 5.85 -12.79
N ILE A 29 5.33 5.09 -11.72
CA ILE A 29 4.64 5.19 -10.44
C ILE A 29 5.41 6.10 -9.49
N ASP A 30 4.78 7.18 -9.05
CA ASP A 30 5.38 8.14 -8.12
C ASP A 30 5.53 7.60 -6.69
N LEU A 31 4.60 6.73 -6.26
CA LEU A 31 4.54 6.21 -4.90
C LEU A 31 3.96 4.79 -4.86
N ALA A 32 4.62 3.90 -4.12
CA ALA A 32 4.08 2.58 -3.78
C ALA A 32 3.89 2.44 -2.27
N LEU A 33 2.72 1.93 -1.87
CA LEU A 33 2.44 1.52 -0.49
C LEU A 33 2.59 0.00 -0.40
N ARG A 34 3.59 -0.47 0.36
CA ARG A 34 3.88 -1.90 0.50
C ARG A 34 4.26 -2.29 1.90
N ASP A 35 3.81 -3.47 2.30
CA ASP A 35 4.43 -4.23 3.39
C ASP A 35 5.65 -4.96 2.80
N SER A 36 6.84 -4.44 3.03
CA SER A 36 8.10 -5.06 2.59
C SER A 36 9.15 -4.98 3.70
N LYS A 37 9.82 -6.10 3.92
CA LYS A 37 10.97 -6.19 4.85
C LYS A 37 12.29 -5.80 4.18
N THR A 38 12.30 -5.69 2.84
CA THR A 38 13.51 -5.47 2.06
C THR A 38 13.24 -4.44 0.97
N PRO A 39 13.10 -3.15 1.32
CA PRO A 39 12.95 -2.10 0.31
C PRO A 39 14.21 -1.98 -0.55
N ALA A 40 14.04 -1.61 -1.82
CA ALA A 40 15.19 -1.36 -2.70
C ALA A 40 16.03 -0.18 -2.17
N PRO A 41 17.37 -0.29 -2.14
CA PRO A 41 18.25 0.71 -1.53
C PRO A 41 18.26 2.05 -2.26
N THR A 42 17.75 2.09 -3.50
CA THR A 42 17.64 3.29 -4.33
C THR A 42 16.37 4.10 -4.07
N LEU A 43 15.46 3.60 -3.21
CA LEU A 43 14.18 4.24 -2.93
C LEU A 43 14.22 4.99 -1.59
N VAL A 44 13.52 6.13 -1.54
CA VAL A 44 13.23 6.83 -0.28
C VAL A 44 12.09 6.10 0.43
N ILE A 45 12.34 5.67 1.68
CA ILE A 45 11.38 4.90 2.47
C ILE A 45 10.88 5.72 3.65
N SER A 46 9.55 5.82 3.76
CA SER A 46 8.87 6.44 4.90
C SER A 46 7.94 5.41 5.56
N PRO A 47 8.29 4.84 6.73
CA PRO A 47 7.42 3.91 7.44
C PRO A 47 6.11 4.58 7.85
N LEU A 48 4.97 3.96 7.53
CA LEU A 48 3.65 4.47 7.91
C LEU A 48 3.15 3.85 9.22
N PHE A 49 3.19 2.52 9.30
CA PHE A 49 2.81 1.75 10.47
C PHE A 49 3.25 0.28 10.29
N THR A 50 3.11 -0.52 11.36
CA THR A 50 3.36 -1.97 11.32
C THR A 50 2.05 -2.72 11.15
N VAL A 51 1.98 -3.65 10.19
CA VAL A 51 0.85 -4.56 10.02
C VAL A 51 0.96 -5.72 11.01
N GLN A 52 -0.07 -5.96 11.81
CA GLN A 52 -0.13 -7.09 12.73
C GLN A 52 -0.95 -8.23 12.12
N PHE A 53 -0.30 -9.37 11.90
CA PHE A 53 -0.98 -10.59 11.48
C PHE A 53 -1.51 -11.34 12.71
N VAL A 54 -2.81 -11.66 12.69
CA VAL A 54 -3.48 -12.41 13.77
C VAL A 54 -4.15 -13.66 13.21
N LEU A 55 -4.07 -14.76 13.95
CA LEU A 55 -4.76 -16.01 13.60
C LEU A 55 -6.23 -15.90 14.01
N VAL A 56 -7.12 -16.00 13.03
CA VAL A 56 -8.56 -15.92 13.24
C VAL A 56 -9.28 -16.98 12.40
N ALA A 57 -10.44 -17.41 12.87
CA ALA A 57 -11.32 -18.30 12.12
C ALA A 57 -12.78 -17.87 12.33
N SER A 58 -13.64 -18.17 11.36
CA SER A 58 -15.07 -17.96 11.54
C SER A 58 -15.59 -18.89 12.66
N PRO A 59 -16.55 -18.46 13.50
CA PRO A 59 -17.07 -19.32 14.56
C PRO A 59 -17.65 -20.65 14.06
N ALA A 60 -18.13 -20.68 12.81
CA ALA A 60 -18.65 -21.89 12.18
C ALA A 60 -17.57 -22.91 11.81
N TYR A 61 -16.34 -22.47 11.53
CA TYR A 61 -15.22 -23.36 11.20
C TYR A 61 -14.66 -24.12 12.42
N LEU A 62 -14.88 -23.59 13.63
CA LEU A 62 -14.31 -24.12 14.88
C LEU A 62 -15.26 -25.06 15.66
N ARG A 63 -16.45 -25.34 15.13
CA ARG A 63 -17.44 -26.22 15.78
C ARG A 63 -17.31 -27.66 15.31
#